data_AF-A0A956NWL0-F1
#
_entry.id   AF-A0A956NWL0-F1
#
_cell.length_a   1.000
_cell.length_b   1.000
_cell.length_c   1.000
_cell.angle_alpha   90.00
_cell.angle_beta   90.00
_cell.angle_gamma   90.00
#
_symmetry.space_group_name_H-M   'P 1'
#
loop_
_entity.id
_entity.type
_entity.pdbx_description
1 polymer ?
#
loop_
_entity_poly.entity_id
_entity_poly.type
_entity_poly.pdbx_seq_one_letter_code
_entity_poly.pdbx_strand_id
1 'polypeptide(L)'
;MNDFSKNIIAVLRYTLTSVSTILFFLLLVFIFNVDFWWSLIISIALGSIFFYMQNNNVLKKTTTKLNKVSAEKENFYKSNGLNKEEMNFFRETMYLAKNQILTLEKNMRSISKLTAIEKRNNTLRLVKALFKEITENPRRLNEANKFLYVHLSSLVDLTNKYIEIDQHEVKSKATYDVLNESALTIDEMCHLIAVDYVAFKSEDFEDMSIEVELAKKTIEQDSTDFEIIENQEL
;
A
#
# COMPACT_ATOMS: atom_id res chain seq x y z
N MET A 1 -11.75 10.02 -7.38
CA MET A 1 -11.08 9.69 -8.67
C MET A 1 -12.14 9.14 -9.61
N ASN A 2 -12.66 10.02 -10.48
CA ASN A 2 -13.85 9.77 -11.30
C ASN A 2 -13.64 8.57 -12.23
N ASP A 3 -14.65 7.72 -12.38
CA ASP A 3 -14.60 6.55 -13.27
C ASP A 3 -14.25 6.92 -14.72
N PHE A 4 -14.51 8.17 -15.12
CA PHE A 4 -14.11 8.74 -16.39
C PHE A 4 -12.58 8.75 -16.61
N SER A 5 -11.78 9.10 -15.59
CA SER A 5 -10.31 9.15 -15.73
C SER A 5 -9.69 7.76 -15.82
N LYS A 6 -10.26 6.79 -15.11
CA LYS A 6 -9.84 5.37 -15.18
C LYS A 6 -10.08 4.79 -16.57
N ASN A 7 -11.24 5.08 -17.17
CA ASN A 7 -11.58 4.63 -18.52
C ASN A 7 -10.67 5.25 -19.59
N ILE A 8 -10.34 6.55 -19.46
CA ILE A 8 -9.42 7.21 -20.40
C ILE A 8 -8.02 6.59 -20.34
N ILE A 9 -7.49 6.34 -19.13
CA ILE A 9 -6.16 5.74 -18.97
C ILE A 9 -6.13 4.31 -19.53
N ALA A 10 -7.21 3.54 -19.36
CA ALA A 10 -7.33 2.21 -19.95
C ALA A 10 -7.30 2.28 -21.48
N VAL A 11 -8.11 3.15 -22.09
CA VAL A 11 -8.15 3.35 -23.54
C VAL A 11 -6.79 3.79 -24.09
N LEU A 12 -6.11 4.74 -23.42
CA LEU A 12 -4.78 5.22 -23.83
C LEU A 12 -3.72 4.11 -23.80
N ARG A 13 -3.77 3.22 -22.80
CA ARG A 13 -2.86 2.07 -22.71
C ARG A 13 -3.09 1.07 -23.84
N TYR A 14 -4.34 0.77 -24.16
CA TYR A 14 -4.67 -0.14 -25.26
C TYR A 14 -4.27 0.41 -26.63
N THR A 15 -4.50 1.70 -26.88
CA THR A 15 -4.12 2.33 -28.15
C THR A 15 -2.60 2.37 -28.31
N LEU A 16 -1.85 2.71 -27.25
CA LEU A 16 -0.38 2.72 -27.27
C LEU A 16 0.20 1.34 -27.55
N THR A 17 -0.33 0.29 -26.91
CA THR A 17 0.14 -1.09 -27.12
C THR A 17 -0.16 -1.56 -28.55
N SER A 18 -1.35 -1.25 -29.08
CA SER A 18 -1.70 -1.58 -30.47
C SER A 18 -0.75 -0.90 -31.47
N VAL A 19 -0.46 0.40 -31.28
CA VAL A 19 0.48 1.14 -32.13
C VAL A 19 1.89 0.56 -32.06
N SER A 20 2.38 0.20 -30.87
CA SER A 20 3.69 -0.41 -30.68
C SER A 20 3.81 -1.76 -31.39
N THR A 21 2.77 -2.60 -31.34
CA THR A 21 2.77 -3.90 -32.05
C THR A 21 2.82 -3.75 -33.57
N ILE A 22 2.12 -2.75 -34.11
CA ILE A 22 2.14 -2.44 -35.55
C ILE A 22 3.51 -1.91 -35.97
N LEU A 23 4.12 -1.05 -35.14
CA LEU A 23 5.45 -0.49 -35.41
C LEU A 23 6.54 -1.58 -35.37
N PHE A 24 6.46 -2.50 -34.41
CA PHE A 24 7.37 -3.65 -34.33
C PHE A 24 7.23 -4.60 -35.52
N PHE A 25 6.01 -4.82 -36.01
CA PHE A 25 5.78 -5.59 -37.24
C PHE A 25 6.47 -4.95 -38.45
N LEU A 26 6.30 -3.63 -38.64
CA LEU A 26 6.96 -2.90 -39.72
C LEU A 26 8.49 -2.96 -39.62
N LEU A 27 9.02 -2.91 -38.39
CA LEU A 27 10.45 -3.02 -38.11
C LEU A 27 10.99 -4.39 -38.59
N LEU A 28 10.29 -5.49 -38.28
CA LEU A 28 10.70 -6.84 -38.69
C LEU A 28 10.72 -7.03 -40.21
N VAL A 29 9.73 -6.46 -40.92
CA VAL A 29 9.64 -6.59 -42.38
C VAL A 29 10.69 -5.72 -43.08
N PHE A 30 10.87 -4.47 -42.65
CA PHE A 30 11.68 -3.51 -43.41
C PHE A 30 13.17 -3.50 -43.04
N ILE A 31 13.50 -3.73 -41.76
CA ILE A 31 14.90 -3.68 -41.29
C ILE A 31 15.53 -5.07 -41.26
N PHE A 32 14.78 -6.07 -40.83
CA PHE A 32 15.30 -7.43 -40.67
C PHE A 32 15.00 -8.35 -41.86
N ASN A 33 14.25 -7.89 -42.88
CA ASN A 33 13.85 -8.67 -44.06
C ASN A 33 13.28 -10.06 -43.70
N VAL A 34 12.57 -10.16 -42.58
CA VAL A 34 11.92 -11.41 -42.17
C VAL A 34 10.71 -11.65 -43.07
N ASP A 35 10.50 -12.90 -43.48
CA ASP A 35 9.34 -13.29 -44.27
C ASP A 35 8.03 -12.75 -43.68
N PHE A 36 7.15 -12.29 -44.56
CA PHE A 36 5.87 -11.67 -44.19
C PHE A 36 5.04 -12.54 -43.25
N TRP A 37 4.99 -13.84 -43.51
CA TRP A 37 4.21 -14.77 -42.68
C TRP A 37 4.83 -14.99 -41.30
N TRP A 38 6.16 -15.00 -41.20
CA TRP A 38 6.86 -15.14 -39.92
C TRP A 38 6.78 -13.88 -39.05
N SER A 39 6.91 -12.70 -39.67
CA SER A 39 6.76 -11.42 -38.97
C SER A 39 5.35 -11.21 -38.41
N LEU A 40 4.32 -11.66 -39.13
CA LEU A 40 2.93 -11.61 -38.67
C LEU A 40 2.71 -12.49 -37.42
N ILE A 41 3.23 -13.72 -37.43
CA ILE A 41 3.11 -14.65 -36.29
C ILE A 41 3.84 -14.09 -35.06
N ILE A 42 5.07 -13.60 -35.23
CA ILE A 42 5.89 -13.09 -34.13
C ILE A 42 5.28 -11.84 -33.50
N SER A 43 4.77 -10.91 -34.32
CA SER A 43 4.14 -9.67 -33.82
C SER A 43 2.85 -9.98 -33.04
N ILE A 44 2.00 -10.87 -33.53
CA ILE A 44 0.77 -11.27 -32.83
C ILE A 44 1.10 -12.00 -31.51
N ALA A 45 2.11 -12.88 -31.51
CA ALA A 45 2.53 -13.58 -30.30
C ALA A 45 3.04 -12.61 -29.22
N LEU A 46 3.92 -11.66 -29.58
CA LEU A 46 4.44 -10.65 -28.67
C LEU A 46 3.35 -9.69 -28.18
N GLY A 47 2.46 -9.24 -29.08
CA GLY A 47 1.31 -8.41 -28.73
C GLY A 47 0.38 -9.10 -27.73
N SER A 48 0.12 -10.40 -27.93
CA SER A 48 -0.72 -11.21 -27.04
C SER A 48 -0.08 -11.40 -25.65
N ILE A 49 1.23 -11.66 -25.60
CA ILE A 49 1.98 -11.77 -24.34
C ILE A 49 1.97 -10.43 -23.60
N PHE A 50 2.25 -9.33 -24.30
CA PHE A 50 2.28 -8.01 -23.71
C PHE A 50 0.89 -7.56 -23.20
N PHE A 51 -0.16 -7.84 -23.98
CA PHE A 51 -1.56 -7.60 -23.59
C PHE A 51 -1.93 -8.39 -22.32
N TYR A 52 -1.56 -9.67 -22.26
CA TYR A 52 -1.78 -10.49 -21.07
C TYR A 52 -1.00 -9.98 -19.85
N MET A 53 0.24 -9.54 -20.03
CA MET A 53 1.07 -8.98 -18.98
C MET A 53 0.55 -7.60 -18.48
N GLN A 54 -0.04 -6.80 -19.36
CA GLN A 54 -0.63 -5.49 -19.05
C GLN A 54 -1.96 -5.62 -18.29
N ASN A 55 -2.81 -6.58 -18.67
CA ASN A 55 -4.10 -6.82 -17.99
C ASN A 55 -3.93 -7.38 -16.57
N ASN A 56 -2.83 -8.10 -16.30
CA ASN A 56 -2.55 -8.66 -14.97
C ASN A 56 -2.13 -7.63 -13.91
N ASN A 57 -1.85 -6.38 -14.30
CA ASN A 57 -1.48 -5.29 -13.39
C ASN A 57 -2.67 -4.43 -12.95
N VAL A 58 -3.87 -4.68 -13.51
CA VAL A 58 -5.09 -3.97 -13.16
C VAL A 58 -6.03 -4.99 -12.52
N LEU A 59 -6.05 -4.99 -11.19
CA LEU A 59 -6.97 -5.77 -10.35
C LEU A 59 -6.68 -7.28 -10.29
N LYS A 60 -5.53 -7.67 -9.72
CA LYS A 60 -5.50 -8.91 -8.94
C LYS A 60 -6.42 -8.72 -7.72
N LYS A 61 -7.70 -9.05 -7.88
CA LYS A 61 -8.52 -9.50 -6.75
C LYS A 61 -7.92 -10.86 -6.37
N THR A 62 -6.91 -10.82 -5.51
CA THR A 62 -6.16 -11.99 -5.06
C THR A 62 -7.07 -12.90 -4.27
N THR A 63 -7.74 -13.84 -4.92
CA THR A 63 -8.00 -15.15 -4.32
C THR A 63 -6.69 -15.92 -4.36
N THR A 64 -5.69 -15.47 -3.59
CA THR A 64 -4.47 -16.23 -3.39
C THR A 64 -4.87 -17.47 -2.61
N LYS A 65 -4.99 -18.61 -3.29
CA LYS A 65 -5.06 -19.90 -2.61
C LYS A 65 -3.78 -20.02 -1.79
N LEU A 66 -3.87 -19.74 -0.49
CA LEU A 66 -2.73 -19.86 0.41
C LEU A 66 -2.26 -21.32 0.43
N ASN A 67 -0.95 -21.53 0.45
CA ASN A 67 -0.37 -22.87 0.58
C ASN A 67 -0.92 -23.60 1.81
N LYS A 68 -0.94 -24.94 1.78
CA LYS A 68 -1.40 -25.77 2.91
C LYS A 68 -0.61 -25.41 4.18
N VAL A 69 -1.32 -25.26 5.30
CA VAL A 69 -0.73 -24.98 6.61
C VAL A 69 0.13 -26.16 7.05
N SER A 70 1.30 -25.92 7.64
CA SER A 70 2.05 -26.98 8.32
C SER A 70 1.23 -27.50 9.51
N ALA A 71 1.43 -28.77 9.88
CA ALA A 71 0.71 -29.36 11.01
C ALA A 71 0.91 -28.55 12.31
N GLU A 72 2.11 -28.01 12.52
CA GLU A 72 2.46 -27.17 13.66
C GLU A 72 1.64 -25.87 13.71
N LYS A 73 1.57 -25.12 12.60
CA LYS A 73 0.76 -23.89 12.55
C LYS A 73 -0.73 -24.17 12.65
N GLU A 74 -1.19 -25.28 12.08
CA GLU A 74 -2.60 -25.69 12.20
C GLU A 74 -2.95 -25.98 13.66
N ASN A 75 -2.07 -26.66 14.38
CA ASN A 75 -2.23 -26.91 15.82
C ASN A 75 -2.22 -25.62 16.63
N PHE A 76 -1.36 -24.65 16.29
CA PHE A 76 -1.35 -23.32 16.93
C PHE A 76 -2.70 -22.60 16.78
N TYR A 77 -3.28 -22.57 15.58
CA TYR A 77 -4.58 -21.93 15.39
C TYR A 77 -5.70 -22.65 16.15
N LYS A 78 -5.69 -23.99 16.14
CA LYS A 78 -6.66 -24.81 16.89
C LYS A 78 -6.51 -24.63 18.40
N SER A 79 -5.29 -24.55 18.94
CA SER A 79 -5.05 -24.33 20.37
C SER A 79 -5.48 -22.94 20.82
N ASN A 80 -5.46 -21.96 19.91
CA ASN A 80 -6.08 -20.64 20.12
C ASN A 80 -7.61 -20.66 19.94
N GLY A 81 -8.20 -21.81 19.60
CA GLY A 81 -9.64 -22.02 19.51
C GLY A 81 -10.26 -21.65 18.17
N LEU A 82 -9.48 -21.33 17.14
CA LEU A 82 -10.05 -21.01 15.83
C LEU A 82 -10.59 -22.29 15.16
N ASN A 83 -11.79 -22.19 14.60
CA ASN A 83 -12.29 -23.20 13.68
C ASN A 83 -11.60 -23.07 12.30
N LYS A 84 -11.92 -23.97 11.37
CA LYS A 84 -11.24 -24.04 10.07
C LYS A 84 -11.51 -22.81 9.21
N GLU A 85 -12.72 -22.31 9.23
CA GLU A 85 -13.20 -21.15 8.49
C GLU A 85 -12.55 -19.87 9.03
N GLU A 86 -12.56 -19.69 10.35
CA GLU A 86 -11.89 -18.60 11.07
C GLU A 86 -10.38 -18.61 10.82
N MET A 87 -9.75 -19.79 10.87
CA MET A 87 -8.33 -19.94 10.54
C MET A 87 -8.04 -19.49 9.11
N ASN A 88 -8.85 -19.89 8.14
CA ASN A 88 -8.65 -19.47 6.74
C ASN A 88 -8.83 -17.96 6.59
N PHE A 89 -9.89 -17.40 7.15
CA PHE A 89 -10.15 -15.96 7.14
C PHE A 89 -9.01 -15.15 7.78
N PHE A 90 -8.54 -15.59 8.95
CA PHE A 90 -7.39 -15.00 9.64
C PHE A 90 -6.15 -15.00 8.75
N ARG A 91 -5.82 -16.16 8.15
CA ARG A 91 -4.64 -16.31 7.31
C ARG A 91 -4.71 -15.44 6.04
N GLU A 92 -5.88 -15.36 5.42
CA GLU A 92 -6.10 -14.50 4.25
C GLU A 92 -5.91 -13.03 4.64
N THR A 93 -6.51 -12.60 5.74
CA THR A 93 -6.39 -11.24 6.26
C THR A 93 -4.93 -10.88 6.57
N MET A 94 -4.21 -11.74 7.29
CA MET A 94 -2.81 -11.50 7.63
C MET A 94 -1.87 -11.58 6.42
N TYR A 95 -2.23 -12.37 5.39
CA TYR A 95 -1.49 -12.38 4.14
C TYR A 95 -1.63 -11.04 3.39
N LEU A 96 -2.86 -10.51 3.30
CA LEU A 96 -3.12 -9.21 2.69
C LEU A 96 -2.40 -8.09 3.44
N ALA A 97 -2.54 -8.06 4.76
CA ALA A 97 -1.86 -7.08 5.61
C ALA A 97 -0.34 -7.15 5.43
N LYS A 98 0.27 -8.35 5.42
CA LYS A 98 1.71 -8.49 5.17
C LYS A 98 2.14 -7.84 3.85
N ASN A 99 1.38 -8.05 2.78
CA ASN A 99 1.70 -7.44 1.49
C ASN A 99 1.59 -5.91 1.53
N GLN A 100 0.54 -5.39 2.17
CA GLN A 100 0.35 -3.96 2.40
C GLN A 100 1.53 -3.36 3.18
N ILE A 101 2.00 -4.03 4.24
CA ILE A 101 3.16 -3.59 5.04
C ILE A 101 4.44 -3.52 4.19
N LEU A 102 4.68 -4.52 3.33
CA LEU A 102 5.84 -4.53 2.44
C LEU A 102 5.77 -3.40 1.41
N THR A 103 4.58 -3.13 0.85
CA THR A 103 4.35 -2.00 -0.04
C THR A 103 4.58 -0.68 0.70
N LEU A 104 4.04 -0.53 1.92
CA LEU A 104 4.24 0.64 2.74
C LEU A 104 5.72 0.90 3.04
N GLU A 105 6.47 -0.14 3.42
CA GLU A 105 7.91 -0.02 3.68
C GLU A 105 8.67 0.47 2.46
N LYS A 106 8.35 -0.06 1.28
CA LYS A 106 8.94 0.43 0.02
C LYS A 106 8.58 1.89 -0.21
N ASN A 107 7.31 2.25 -0.05
CA ASN A 107 6.81 3.60 -0.34
C ASN A 107 7.42 4.64 0.60
N MET A 108 7.40 4.39 1.91
CA MET A 108 7.89 5.33 2.92
C MET A 108 9.39 5.64 2.76
N ARG A 109 10.16 4.73 2.15
CA ARG A 109 11.60 4.90 1.88
C ARG A 109 11.93 5.40 0.47
N SER A 110 10.92 5.55 -0.38
CA SER A 110 11.15 5.82 -1.81
C SER A 110 11.52 7.27 -2.12
N ILE A 111 10.99 8.22 -1.33
CA ILE A 111 11.15 9.66 -1.57
C ILE A 111 11.35 10.41 -0.25
N SER A 112 12.04 11.56 -0.32
CA SER A 112 12.53 12.28 0.86
C SER A 112 11.42 12.75 1.80
N LYS A 113 10.29 13.23 1.27
CA LYS A 113 9.17 13.72 2.10
C LYS A 113 8.53 12.57 2.91
N LEU A 114 8.27 11.42 2.27
CA LEU A 114 7.73 10.25 2.97
C LEU A 114 8.75 9.66 3.97
N THR A 115 10.04 9.70 3.63
CA THR A 115 11.10 9.26 4.56
C THR A 115 11.15 10.17 5.79
N ALA A 116 10.95 11.47 5.64
CA ALA A 116 10.88 12.39 6.78
C ALA A 116 9.66 12.11 7.68
N ILE A 117 8.50 11.85 7.08
CA ILE A 117 7.28 11.44 7.81
C ILE A 117 7.54 10.13 8.58
N GLU A 118 8.16 9.14 7.92
CA GLU A 118 8.50 7.85 8.56
C GLU A 118 9.42 8.04 9.76
N LYS A 119 10.46 8.86 9.64
CA LYS A 119 11.39 9.15 10.72
C LYS A 119 10.73 9.85 11.91
N ARG A 120 9.78 10.75 11.65
CA ARG A 120 9.03 11.45 12.70
C ARG A 120 8.12 10.50 13.47
N ASN A 121 7.40 9.64 12.77
CA ASN A 121 6.34 8.82 13.35
C ASN A 121 6.78 7.41 13.75
N ASN A 122 7.88 6.91 13.20
CA ASN A 122 8.33 5.53 13.37
C ASN A 122 7.26 4.49 12.97
N THR A 123 6.43 4.83 11.98
CA THR A 123 5.23 4.07 11.60
C THR A 123 5.57 2.63 11.21
N LEU A 124 6.66 2.41 10.47
CA LEU A 124 7.03 1.06 10.02
C LEU A 124 7.33 0.12 11.19
N ARG A 125 7.90 0.63 12.28
CA ARG A 125 8.11 -0.16 13.51
C ARG A 125 6.78 -0.54 14.15
N LEU A 126 5.88 0.44 14.30
CA LEU A 126 4.57 0.23 14.95
C LEU A 126 3.70 -0.73 14.14
N VAL A 127 3.62 -0.57 12.82
CA VAL A 127 2.88 -1.45 11.92
C VAL A 127 3.38 -2.90 12.02
N LYS A 128 4.70 -3.11 12.04
CA LYS A 128 5.31 -4.44 12.16
C LYS A 128 5.09 -5.04 13.55
N ALA A 129 5.16 -4.22 14.60
CA ALA A 129 4.89 -4.64 15.97
C ALA A 129 3.42 -5.05 16.12
N LEU A 130 2.48 -4.21 15.72
CA LEU A 130 1.04 -4.52 15.76
C LEU A 130 0.71 -5.77 14.94
N PHE A 131 1.26 -5.89 13.72
CA PHE A 131 1.10 -7.11 12.93
C PHE A 131 1.56 -8.36 13.67
N LYS A 132 2.71 -8.29 14.35
CA LYS A 132 3.24 -9.39 15.15
C LYS A 132 2.29 -9.75 16.30
N GLU A 133 1.86 -8.77 17.08
CA GLU A 133 0.94 -8.95 18.21
C GLU A 133 -0.37 -9.62 17.75
N ILE A 134 -0.93 -9.20 16.60
CA ILE A 134 -2.12 -9.83 16.01
C ILE A 134 -1.84 -11.27 15.56
N THR A 135 -0.65 -11.55 15.01
CA THR A 135 -0.28 -12.93 14.63
C THR A 135 -0.11 -13.88 15.80
N GLU A 136 0.30 -13.35 16.95
CA GLU A 136 0.46 -14.10 18.19
C GLU A 136 -0.89 -14.32 18.90
N ASN A 137 -1.86 -13.41 18.69
CA ASN A 137 -3.18 -13.45 19.30
C ASN A 137 -4.33 -13.54 18.26
N PRO A 138 -4.45 -14.64 17.50
CA PRO A 138 -5.34 -14.72 16.35
C PRO A 138 -6.84 -14.58 16.68
N ARG A 139 -7.25 -14.81 17.93
CA ARG A 139 -8.62 -14.62 18.41
C ARG A 139 -9.04 -13.16 18.50
N ARG A 140 -8.08 -12.26 18.70
CA ARG A 140 -8.27 -10.82 18.89
C ARG A 140 -8.30 -10.06 17.56
N LEU A 141 -8.42 -10.76 16.43
CA LEU A 141 -8.43 -10.15 15.09
C LEU A 141 -9.46 -9.02 14.96
N ASN A 142 -10.63 -9.18 15.60
CA ASN A 142 -11.71 -8.19 15.59
C ASN A 142 -11.30 -6.84 16.20
N GLU A 143 -10.42 -6.82 17.19
CA GLU A 143 -9.91 -5.59 17.82
C GLU A 143 -9.01 -4.81 16.86
N ALA A 144 -8.34 -5.51 15.93
CA ALA A 144 -7.47 -4.91 14.92
C ALA A 144 -8.19 -4.55 13.61
N ASN A 145 -9.52 -4.65 13.52
CA ASN A 145 -10.27 -4.41 12.29
C ASN A 145 -10.02 -3.02 11.69
N LYS A 146 -9.96 -1.99 12.53
CA LYS A 146 -9.75 -0.60 12.08
C LYS A 146 -8.36 -0.41 11.48
N PHE A 147 -7.34 -0.95 12.16
CA PHE A 147 -5.97 -1.01 11.64
C PHE A 147 -5.92 -1.72 10.28
N LEU A 148 -6.43 -2.95 10.21
CA LEU A 148 -6.29 -3.83 9.04
C LEU A 148 -7.03 -3.32 7.80
N TYR A 149 -8.27 -2.86 7.96
CA TYR A 149 -9.13 -2.55 6.82
C TYR A 149 -9.22 -1.06 6.49
N VAL A 150 -8.90 -0.18 7.43
CA VAL A 150 -8.99 1.27 7.22
C VAL A 150 -7.61 1.88 7.22
N HIS A 151 -6.90 1.84 8.35
CA HIS A 151 -5.72 2.69 8.51
C HIS A 151 -4.52 2.22 7.67
N LEU A 152 -4.17 0.93 7.73
CA LEU A 152 -3.07 0.37 6.94
C LEU A 152 -3.36 0.47 5.44
N SER A 153 -4.58 0.10 5.03
CA SER A 153 -4.97 0.14 3.62
C SER A 153 -4.93 1.56 3.05
N SER A 154 -5.52 2.52 3.78
CA SER A 154 -5.57 3.91 3.33
C SER A 154 -4.17 4.54 3.27
N LEU A 155 -3.30 4.24 4.25
CA LEU A 155 -1.93 4.73 4.26
C LEU A 155 -1.12 4.19 3.07
N VAL A 156 -1.28 2.91 2.72
CA VAL A 156 -0.69 2.33 1.51
C VAL A 156 -1.20 3.04 0.25
N ASP A 157 -2.51 3.24 0.14
CA ASP A 157 -3.12 3.90 -1.03
C ASP A 157 -2.67 5.35 -1.18
N LEU A 158 -2.61 6.10 -0.07
CA LEU A 158 -2.15 7.49 -0.05
C LEU A 158 -0.68 7.58 -0.45
N THR A 159 0.18 6.73 0.10
CA THR A 159 1.62 6.75 -0.25
C THR A 159 1.87 6.31 -1.70
N ASN A 160 1.09 5.36 -2.23
CA ASN A 160 1.14 5.00 -3.66
C ASN A 160 0.77 6.19 -4.55
N LYS A 161 -0.35 6.85 -4.28
CA LYS A 161 -0.82 8.02 -5.04
C LYS A 161 0.14 9.20 -4.93
N TYR A 162 0.70 9.42 -3.74
CA TYR A 162 1.71 10.44 -3.53
C TYR A 162 2.90 10.23 -4.48
N ILE A 163 3.45 9.00 -4.51
CA ILE A 163 4.59 8.66 -5.37
C ILE A 163 4.22 8.83 -6.85
N GLU A 164 3.02 8.43 -7.25
CA GLU A 164 2.54 8.60 -8.63
C GLU A 164 2.51 10.08 -9.05
N ILE A 165 1.99 10.97 -8.17
CA ILE A 165 1.93 12.41 -8.43
C ILE A 165 3.33 13.03 -8.40
N ASP A 166 4.18 12.62 -7.46
CA ASP A 166 5.53 13.16 -7.33
C ASP A 166 6.45 12.74 -8.49
N GLN A 167 6.18 11.63 -9.17
CA GLN A 167 6.96 11.21 -10.33
C GLN A 167 6.52 11.85 -11.66
N HIS A 168 5.44 12.65 -11.67
CA HIS A 168 4.95 13.28 -12.88
C HIS A 168 5.88 14.42 -13.36
N GLU A 169 6.24 14.43 -14.65
CA GLU A 169 7.25 15.36 -15.22
C GLU A 169 6.78 16.83 -15.22
N VAL A 170 5.49 17.07 -15.44
CA VAL A 170 4.90 18.41 -15.41
C VAL A 170 4.19 18.60 -14.07
N LYS A 171 4.77 19.43 -13.19
CA LYS A 171 4.18 19.82 -11.91
C LYS A 171 3.76 21.28 -11.95
N SER A 172 2.47 21.54 -11.72
CA SER A 172 1.94 22.89 -11.54
C SER A 172 2.01 23.30 -10.05
N LYS A 173 1.81 24.58 -9.73
CA LYS A 173 1.68 25.02 -8.32
C LYS A 173 0.60 24.21 -7.58
N ALA A 174 -0.57 24.03 -8.20
CA ALA A 174 -1.66 23.25 -7.63
C ALA A 174 -1.27 21.78 -7.37
N THR A 175 -0.36 21.21 -8.16
CA THR A 175 0.17 19.86 -7.95
C THR A 175 1.00 19.78 -6.67
N TYR A 176 1.81 20.80 -6.38
CA TYR A 176 2.57 20.89 -5.13
C TYR A 176 1.67 21.08 -3.91
N ASP A 177 0.60 21.86 -4.04
CA ASP A 177 -0.38 22.05 -2.96
C ASP A 177 -1.04 20.72 -2.59
N VAL A 178 -1.47 19.94 -3.60
CA VAL A 178 -2.02 18.58 -3.40
C VAL A 178 -1.01 17.63 -2.78
N LEU A 179 0.26 17.67 -3.20
CA LEU A 179 1.32 16.87 -2.57
C LEU A 179 1.53 17.27 -1.11
N ASN A 180 1.44 18.55 -0.77
CA ASN A 180 1.59 18.99 0.61
C ASN A 180 0.42 18.55 1.49
N GLU A 181 -0.82 18.72 1.03
CA GLU A 181 -2.02 18.24 1.72
C GLU A 181 -1.99 16.72 1.90
N SER A 182 -1.58 15.98 0.85
CA SER A 182 -1.41 14.53 0.93
C SER A 182 -0.35 14.13 1.95
N ALA A 183 0.75 14.88 2.07
CA ALA A 183 1.77 14.62 3.08
C ALA A 183 1.23 14.80 4.50
N LEU A 184 0.39 15.81 4.74
CA LEU A 184 -0.26 16.03 6.04
C LEU A 184 -1.23 14.88 6.36
N THR A 185 -2.05 14.48 5.40
CA THR A 185 -2.98 13.35 5.58
C THR A 185 -2.22 12.05 5.86
N ILE A 186 -1.10 11.81 5.18
CA ILE A 186 -0.24 10.64 5.42
C ILE A 186 0.33 10.66 6.85
N ASP A 187 0.69 11.84 7.35
CA ASP A 187 1.19 12.04 8.73
C ASP A 187 0.10 11.72 9.76
N GLU A 188 -1.10 12.26 9.60
CA GLU A 188 -2.27 11.95 10.44
C GLU A 188 -2.60 10.46 10.44
N MET A 189 -2.55 9.82 9.27
CA MET A 189 -2.73 8.38 9.16
C MET A 189 -1.65 7.60 9.90
N CYS A 190 -0.40 8.08 9.95
CA CYS A 190 0.64 7.48 10.77
C CYS A 190 0.33 7.59 12.27
N HIS A 191 -0.23 8.71 12.72
CA HIS A 191 -0.67 8.88 14.11
C HIS A 191 -1.81 7.93 14.47
N LEU A 192 -2.79 7.73 13.58
CA LEU A 192 -3.88 6.77 13.82
C LEU A 192 -3.38 5.33 13.97
N ILE A 193 -2.32 4.93 13.26
CA ILE A 193 -1.68 3.63 13.45
C ILE A 193 -1.03 3.51 14.84
N ALA A 194 -0.44 4.60 15.35
CA ALA A 194 0.11 4.60 16.71
C ALA A 194 -1.00 4.41 17.75
N VAL A 195 -2.15 5.06 17.54
CA VAL A 195 -3.35 4.87 18.38
C VAL A 195 -3.84 3.42 18.32
N ASP A 196 -3.93 2.81 17.14
CA ASP A 196 -4.33 1.40 17.02
C ASP A 196 -3.38 0.46 17.77
N TYR A 197 -2.07 0.72 17.68
CA TYR A 197 -1.07 -0.09 18.36
C TYR A 197 -1.23 -0.02 19.88
N VAL A 198 -1.37 1.19 20.42
CA VAL A 198 -1.62 1.39 21.86
C VAL A 198 -2.93 0.71 22.25
N ALA A 199 -4.02 0.93 21.50
CA ALA A 199 -5.32 0.34 21.81
C ALA A 199 -5.27 -1.19 21.85
N PHE A 200 -4.59 -1.84 20.90
CA PHE A 200 -4.43 -3.28 20.88
C PHE A 200 -3.55 -3.79 22.04
N LYS A 201 -2.53 -3.03 22.46
CA LYS A 201 -1.59 -3.44 23.50
C LYS A 201 -2.05 -3.13 24.93
N SER A 202 -2.93 -2.13 25.08
CA SER A 202 -3.46 -1.66 26.38
C SER A 202 -4.23 -2.74 27.13
N GLU A 203 -4.70 -3.79 26.46
CA GLU A 203 -5.39 -4.91 27.11
C GLU A 203 -4.44 -5.90 27.80
N ASP A 204 -3.13 -5.86 27.51
CA ASP A 204 -2.13 -6.82 28.02
C ASP A 204 -1.17 -6.23 29.08
N PHE A 205 -1.11 -4.90 29.30
CA PHE A 205 -0.12 -4.29 30.20
C PHE A 205 -0.66 -3.14 31.08
N GLU A 206 -0.49 -3.30 32.40
CA GLU A 206 -0.65 -2.25 33.42
C GLU A 206 0.57 -1.29 33.48
N ASP A 207 1.67 -1.63 32.79
CA ASP A 207 2.91 -0.83 32.73
C ASP A 207 2.98 0.06 31.48
N MET A 208 2.21 1.15 31.55
CA MET A 208 2.00 2.18 30.54
C MET A 208 3.15 3.22 30.47
N SER A 209 4.41 2.83 30.65
CA SER A 209 5.52 3.79 30.79
C SER A 209 6.24 4.14 29.49
N ILE A 210 6.36 3.19 28.55
CA ILE A 210 7.12 3.39 27.29
C ILE A 210 6.27 4.06 26.20
N GLU A 211 4.95 3.85 26.21
CA GLU A 211 4.04 4.35 25.17
C GLU A 211 3.49 5.76 25.47
N VAL A 212 3.36 6.11 26.76
CA VAL A 212 3.01 7.48 27.20
C VAL A 212 4.11 8.48 26.83
N GLU A 213 5.37 8.08 26.84
CA GLU A 213 6.50 8.95 26.44
C GLU A 213 6.50 9.23 24.93
N LEU A 214 6.06 8.27 24.11
CA LEU A 214 5.86 8.43 22.66
C LEU A 214 4.60 9.26 22.33
N ALA A 215 3.50 9.04 23.07
CA ALA A 215 2.27 9.82 22.91
C ALA A 215 2.43 11.28 23.38
N LYS A 216 3.09 11.52 24.53
CA LYS A 216 3.36 12.87 25.04
C LYS A 216 4.18 13.71 24.06
N LYS A 217 5.21 13.11 23.45
CA LYS A 217 6.04 13.81 22.47
C LYS A 217 5.29 14.19 21.18
N THR A 218 4.20 13.47 20.88
CA THR A 218 3.32 13.77 19.72
C THR A 218 2.31 14.87 20.07
N ILE A 219 1.77 14.86 21.30
CA ILE A 219 0.81 15.86 21.77
C ILE A 219 1.46 17.23 22.01
N GLU A 220 2.69 17.28 22.54
CA GLU A 220 3.41 18.55 22.79
C GLU A 220 3.76 19.30 21.49
N GLN A 221 3.91 18.59 20.36
CA GLN A 221 4.17 19.22 19.06
C GLN A 221 2.93 19.91 18.48
N ASP A 222 1.73 19.33 18.63
CA ASP A 222 0.47 19.96 18.21
C ASP A 222 0.17 21.24 19.03
N SER A 223 0.36 21.22 20.35
CA SER A 223 0.08 22.40 21.18
C SER A 223 1.01 23.59 20.89
N THR A 224 2.23 23.34 20.40
CA THR A 224 3.19 24.42 20.09
C THR A 224 2.87 25.07 18.73
N ASP A 225 2.38 24.30 17.75
CA ASP A 225 2.01 24.84 16.43
C ASP A 225 0.72 25.66 16.48
N PHE A 226 -0.22 25.36 17.39
CA PHE A 226 -1.40 26.21 17.62
C PHE A 226 -1.06 27.54 18.31
N GLU A 227 -0.12 27.57 19.25
CA GLU A 227 0.31 28.83 19.91
C GLU A 227 1.11 29.75 18.98
N ILE A 228 1.87 29.21 18.01
CA ILE A 228 2.65 30.04 17.09
C ILE A 228 1.74 30.74 16.06
N ILE A 229 0.66 30.09 15.63
CA ILE A 229 -0.29 30.66 14.66
C ILE A 229 -1.12 31.79 15.30
N GLU A 230 -1.54 31.64 16.56
CA GLU A 230 -2.29 32.69 17.28
C GLU A 230 -1.45 33.95 17.57
N ASN A 231 -0.13 33.79 17.75
CA ASN A 231 0.79 34.90 18.00
C ASN A 231 1.32 35.60 16.71
N GLN A 232 0.98 35.09 15.51
CA GLN A 232 1.36 35.72 14.23
C GLN A 232 0.21 36.50 13.55
N GLU A 233 -1.02 36.38 14.04
CA GLU A 233 -2.19 37.14 13.56
C GLU A 233 -2.59 38.32 14.47
N LEU A 234 -1.74 38.72 15.44
CA LEU A 234 -1.91 39.88 16.30
C LEU A 234 -0.83 40.95 16.10
#